data_AF-A0A954G0X2-F1
#
_entry.id   AF-A0A954G0X2-F1
#
_cell.length_a   1.000
_cell.length_b   1.000
_cell.length_c   1.000
_cell.angle_alpha   90.00
_cell.angle_beta   90.00
_cell.angle_gamma   90.00
#
_symmetry.space_group_name_H-M   'P 1'
#
loop_
_entity.id
_entity.type
_entity.pdbx_description
1 polymer ?
#
loop_
_entity_poly.entity_id
_entity_poly.type
_entity_poly.pdbx_seq_one_letter_code
_entity_poly.pdbx_strand_id
1 'polypeptide(L)'
;SPTHDPSEHMMSNDNSMADMNMGGDDHDAETDNTDEMMMQKETDPVEYIRTSIVDPNAYVAPGFPDNLMPKNFSDIFTDEDINDLIAYLLTLE
;
A
#
# COMPACT_ATOMS: atom_id res chain seq x y z
N SER A 1 -62.17 -17.80 -8.07
CA SER A 1 -63.28 -17.23 -7.28
C SER A 1 -63.58 -18.17 -6.12
N PRO A 2 -63.84 -17.72 -4.87
CA PRO A 2 -64.47 -16.45 -4.42
C PRO A 2 -63.57 -15.61 -3.46
N THR A 3 -63.42 -14.29 -3.63
CA THR A 3 -64.19 -13.15 -3.04
C THR A 3 -64.20 -13.08 -1.51
N HIS A 4 -63.51 -12.08 -0.93
CA HIS A 4 -64.10 -11.13 0.02
C HIS A 4 -63.29 -9.82 0.09
N ASP A 5 -64.06 -8.74 0.03
CA ASP A 5 -63.78 -7.31 0.00
C ASP A 5 -64.19 -6.73 1.39
N PRO A 6 -64.33 -5.40 1.60
CA PRO A 6 -63.43 -4.24 1.58
C PRO A 6 -63.20 -3.68 3.02
N SER A 7 -62.35 -2.65 3.12
CA SER A 7 -62.36 -1.62 4.19
C SER A 7 -61.77 -1.98 5.56
N GLU A 8 -60.47 -1.72 5.74
CA GLU A 8 -59.98 -1.14 6.99
C GLU A 8 -59.20 0.15 6.70
N HIS A 9 -59.87 1.26 7.01
CA HIS A 9 -59.27 2.56 7.15
C HIS A 9 -58.68 2.66 8.55
N MET A 10 -57.35 2.57 8.68
CA MET A 10 -56.64 3.12 9.84
C MET A 10 -55.45 3.92 9.35
N MET A 11 -55.57 5.24 9.47
CA MET A 11 -54.47 6.18 9.38
C MET A 11 -53.45 5.86 10.48
N SER A 12 -52.18 5.70 10.13
CA SER A 12 -51.06 6.07 10.98
C SER A 12 -49.83 6.32 10.11
N ASN A 13 -49.59 7.61 9.94
CA ASN A 13 -48.41 8.31 9.46
C ASN A 13 -47.08 7.57 9.66
N ASP A 14 -46.44 7.16 8.56
CA ASP A 14 -44.99 6.96 8.51
C ASP A 14 -44.44 7.65 7.27
N ASN A 15 -43.34 8.37 7.45
CA ASN A 15 -42.72 9.25 6.48
C ASN A 15 -42.36 8.49 5.20
N SER A 16 -43.04 8.80 4.09
CA SER A 16 -42.68 8.31 2.76
C SER A 16 -41.38 8.96 2.26
N MET A 17 -40.25 8.48 2.77
CA MET A 17 -38.99 8.45 2.04
C MET A 17 -38.97 7.16 1.21
N ALA A 18 -39.36 7.25 -0.06
CA ALA A 18 -38.96 6.32 -1.12
C ALA A 18 -39.64 6.74 -2.43
N ASP A 19 -39.05 7.68 -3.14
CA ASP A 19 -38.93 7.62 -4.61
C ASP A 19 -38.14 8.83 -5.13
N MET A 20 -36.81 8.70 -5.11
CA MET A 20 -35.95 9.44 -6.03
C MET A 20 -35.05 8.42 -6.71
N ASN A 21 -35.57 7.88 -7.80
CA ASN A 21 -34.82 7.21 -8.86
C ASN A 21 -33.86 8.24 -9.51
N MET A 22 -32.71 8.46 -8.88
CA MET A 22 -31.53 9.06 -9.51
C MET A 22 -30.73 7.93 -10.16
N GLY A 23 -30.84 7.83 -11.48
CA GLY A 23 -29.96 6.99 -12.28
C GLY A 23 -28.54 7.56 -12.29
N GLY A 24 -27.57 6.65 -12.37
CA GLY A 24 -26.15 6.97 -12.57
C GLY A 24 -25.24 6.36 -11.50
N ASP A 25 -25.24 5.03 -11.40
CA ASP A 25 -24.04 4.29 -11.05
C ASP A 25 -23.00 4.59 -12.14
N ASP A 26 -22.14 5.58 -11.89
CA ASP A 26 -20.79 5.68 -12.44
C ASP A 26 -19.92 6.08 -11.25
N HIS A 27 -19.67 5.09 -10.38
CA HIS A 27 -18.59 5.08 -9.40
C HIS A 27 -17.25 5.01 -10.16
N ASP A 28 -16.90 6.08 -10.87
CA ASP A 28 -15.61 6.18 -11.55
C ASP A 28 -14.81 7.35 -10.98
N ALA A 29 -13.62 6.98 -10.51
CA ALA A 29 -12.61 7.81 -9.87
C ALA A 29 -12.92 8.22 -8.42
N GLU A 30 -13.14 7.20 -7.57
CA GLU A 30 -12.26 7.11 -6.40
C GLU A 30 -10.84 7.08 -6.96
N THR A 31 -10.21 8.25 -7.08
CA THR A 31 -8.76 8.28 -7.16
C THR A 31 -8.32 7.76 -5.80
N ASP A 32 -8.24 6.42 -5.73
CA ASP A 32 -7.25 5.69 -4.98
C ASP A 32 -5.94 6.44 -5.22
N ASN A 33 -5.69 7.44 -4.38
CA ASN A 33 -4.39 8.02 -4.25
C ASN A 33 -3.59 6.94 -3.53
N THR A 34 -3.21 5.92 -4.31
CA THR A 34 -2.15 4.95 -4.03
C THR A 34 -0.79 5.65 -3.87
N ASP A 35 -0.78 6.98 -3.76
CA ASP A 35 0.25 7.81 -3.13
C ASP A 35 0.56 7.40 -1.67
N GLU A 36 -0.17 6.44 -1.09
CA GLU A 36 0.18 5.82 0.19
C GLU A 36 1.21 4.66 0.11
N MET A 37 1.58 4.16 -1.08
CA MET A 37 2.46 2.98 -1.16
C MET A 37 3.97 3.24 -1.17
N MET A 38 4.41 4.49 -1.16
CA MET A 38 5.80 4.81 -0.84
C MET A 38 5.85 5.88 0.24
N MET A 39 5.24 5.57 1.39
CA MET A 39 5.83 5.99 2.64
C MET A 39 7.31 5.59 2.57
N GLN A 40 8.15 6.57 2.26
CA GLN A 40 9.48 6.72 2.81
C GLN A 40 9.31 6.64 4.32
N LYS A 41 9.12 5.43 4.84
CA LYS A 41 9.67 5.13 6.14
C LYS A 41 11.13 5.39 5.91
N GLU A 42 11.62 6.52 6.41
CA GLU A 42 13.04 6.82 6.46
C GLU A 42 13.69 5.61 7.09
N THR A 43 14.16 4.69 6.25
CA THR A 43 14.89 3.52 6.70
C THR A 43 16.14 4.10 7.30
N ASP A 44 16.42 3.76 8.54
CA ASP A 44 17.68 4.12 9.19
C ASP A 44 18.83 3.88 8.19
N PRO A 45 19.72 4.86 7.92
CA PRO A 45 20.74 4.75 6.88
C PRO A 45 21.60 3.49 7.01
N VAL A 46 21.87 3.05 8.25
CA VAL A 46 22.60 1.81 8.54
C VAL A 46 21.83 0.61 7.98
N GLU A 47 20.52 0.54 8.26
CA GLU A 47 19.67 -0.56 7.81
C GLU A 47 19.47 -0.57 6.29
N TYR A 48 19.36 0.60 5.67
CA TYR A 48 19.31 0.71 4.21
C TYR A 48 20.58 0.16 3.57
N ILE A 49 21.75 0.64 4.00
CA ILE A 49 23.05 0.20 3.46
C ILE A 49 23.26 -1.30 3.73
N ARG A 50 22.96 -1.76 4.95
CA ARG A 50 23.09 -3.18 5.31
C ARG A 50 22.23 -4.05 4.41
N THR A 51 20.95 -3.70 4.23
CA THR A 51 20.02 -4.41 3.34
C THR A 51 20.55 -4.43 1.91
N SER A 52 21.03 -3.31 1.38
CA SER A 52 21.61 -3.26 0.03
C SER A 52 22.84 -4.16 -0.15
N ILE A 53 23.59 -4.47 0.92
CA ILE A 53 24.75 -5.37 0.87
C ILE A 53 24.31 -6.85 0.98
N VAL A 54 23.42 -7.17 1.93
CA VAL A 54 23.04 -8.56 2.22
C VAL A 54 21.91 -9.09 1.34
N ASP A 55 21.04 -8.21 0.86
CA ASP A 55 19.96 -8.50 -0.08
C ASP A 55 19.89 -7.39 -1.15
N PRO A 56 20.85 -7.35 -2.09
CA PRO A 56 20.98 -6.27 -3.07
C PRO A 56 19.79 -6.08 -4.01
N ASN A 57 18.85 -7.03 -4.07
CA ASN A 57 17.65 -6.94 -4.87
C ASN A 57 16.39 -6.63 -4.03
N ALA A 58 16.48 -6.51 -2.71
CA ALA A 58 15.37 -6.06 -1.86
C ALA A 58 14.91 -4.64 -2.24
N TYR A 59 15.85 -3.80 -2.66
CA TYR A 59 15.60 -2.49 -3.22
C TYR A 59 16.67 -2.13 -4.24
N VAL A 60 16.26 -1.73 -5.44
CA VAL A 60 17.15 -1.26 -6.50
C VAL A 60 16.93 0.24 -6.68
N ALA A 61 18.00 1.01 -6.55
CA ALA A 61 17.93 2.46 -6.68
C ALA A 61 17.44 2.88 -8.08
N PRO A 62 16.57 3.91 -8.19
CA PRO A 62 16.08 4.38 -9.47
C PRO A 62 17.20 4.74 -10.44
N GLY A 63 17.09 4.24 -11.68
CA GLY A 63 18.08 4.48 -12.74
C GLY A 63 19.22 3.46 -12.80
N PHE A 64 19.26 2.47 -11.89
CA PHE A 64 20.20 1.36 -11.94
C PHE A 64 19.51 0.06 -12.42
N PRO A 65 20.23 -0.81 -13.16
CA PRO A 65 19.72 -2.11 -13.55
C PRO A 65 19.75 -3.11 -12.38
N ASP A 66 18.79 -4.03 -12.37
CA ASP A 66 18.77 -5.15 -11.43
C ASP A 66 20.02 -6.03 -11.55
N ASN A 67 20.39 -6.68 -10.44
CA ASN A 67 21.50 -7.65 -10.37
C ASN A 67 22.88 -7.06 -10.72
N LEU A 68 23.06 -5.74 -10.61
CA LEU A 68 24.37 -5.11 -10.73
C LEU A 68 25.25 -5.39 -9.50
N MET A 69 24.65 -5.43 -8.31
CA MET A 69 25.34 -5.78 -7.07
C MET A 69 25.51 -7.31 -6.94
N PRO A 70 26.71 -7.80 -6.59
CA PRO A 70 26.94 -9.22 -6.33
C PRO A 70 26.09 -9.74 -5.15
N LYS A 71 25.43 -10.88 -5.36
CA LYS A 71 24.52 -11.47 -4.36
C LYS A 71 25.22 -12.30 -3.28
N ASN A 72 26.52 -12.51 -3.40
CA ASN A 72 27.30 -13.37 -2.51
C ASN A 72 28.08 -12.57 -1.47
N PHE A 73 27.78 -11.28 -1.26
CA PHE A 73 28.46 -10.45 -0.27
C PHE A 73 28.30 -10.99 1.16
N SER A 74 27.13 -11.51 1.52
CA SER A 74 26.92 -12.22 2.79
C SER A 74 27.69 -13.53 2.93
N ASP A 75 28.17 -14.11 1.83
CA ASP A 75 28.96 -15.35 1.86
C ASP A 75 30.47 -15.08 1.94
N ILE A 76 30.93 -13.92 1.44
CA ILE A 76 32.37 -13.58 1.36
C ILE A 76 32.83 -12.64 2.48
N PHE A 77 31.93 -11.86 3.07
CA PHE A 77 32.22 -10.95 4.17
C PHE A 77 31.64 -11.49 5.48
N THR A 78 32.38 -11.27 6.57
CA THR A 78 31.83 -11.50 7.91
C THR A 78 30.86 -10.38 8.30
N ASP A 79 30.03 -10.61 9.31
CA ASP A 79 29.18 -9.55 9.87
C ASP A 79 30.01 -8.35 10.39
N GLU A 80 31.21 -8.60 10.92
CA GLU A 80 32.13 -7.55 11.36
C GLU A 80 32.64 -6.71 10.17
N ASP A 81 33.06 -7.36 9.09
CA ASP A 81 33.50 -6.66 7.86
C ASP A 81 32.36 -5.80 7.27
N ILE A 82 31.13 -6.31 7.30
CA ILE A 82 29.94 -5.57 6.83
C ILE A 82 29.69 -4.35 7.72
N ASN A 83 29.79 -4.50 9.04
CA ASN A 83 29.63 -3.39 9.98
C ASN A 83 30.71 -2.31 9.79
N ASP A 84 31.96 -2.72 9.59
CA ASP A 84 33.07 -1.81 9.33
C ASP A 84 32.90 -1.06 8.00
N LEU A 85 32.43 -1.76 6.96
CA LEU A 85 32.11 -1.14 5.67
C LEU A 85 31.00 -0.10 5.81
N ILE A 86 29.91 -0.43 6.52
CA ILE A 86 28.82 0.51 6.79
C ILE A 86 29.35 1.74 7.54
N ALA A 87 30.14 1.52 8.60
CA ALA A 87 30.73 2.60 9.37
C ALA A 87 31.59 3.53 8.49
N TYR A 88 32.40 2.97 7.59
CA TYR A 88 33.17 3.76 6.62
C TYR A 88 32.28 4.55 5.66
N LEU A 89 31.25 3.93 5.08
CA LEU A 89 30.34 4.60 4.13
C LEU A 89 29.62 5.80 4.76
N LEU A 90 29.23 5.69 6.03
CA LEU A 90 28.60 6.78 6.79
C LEU A 90 29.55 7.96 7.06
N THR A 91 30.86 7.79 6.88
CA THR A 91 31.81 8.92 6.96
C THR A 91 31.87 9.77 5.69
N LEU A 92 31.22 9.31 4.60
CA LEU A 92 31.25 9.94 3.29
C LEU A 92 30.05 10.85 3.01
N GLU A 93 29.12 10.97 3.96
CA GLU A 93 27.89 11.78 3.88
C GLU A 93 28.14 13.29 4.09
#